data_AF-A0A841BWU7-F1
#
_entry.id   AF-A0A841BWU7-F1
#
_cell.length_a   1.000
_cell.length_b   1.000
_cell.length_c   1.000
_cell.angle_alpha   90.00
_cell.angle_beta   90.00
_cell.angle_gamma   90.00
#
_symmetry.space_group_name_H-M   'P 1'
#
loop_
_entity.id
_entity.type
_entity.pdbx_description
1 polymer ?
#
loop_
_entity_poly.entity_id
_entity_poly.type
_entity_poly.pdbx_seq_one_letter_code
_entity_poly.pdbx_strand_id
1 'polypeptide(L)'
;MASIDATCFRLAELDDLGGLARPAARRALDWLASRQGSDGTWDEHPSLADVAPPWAQPGDPEARLFVTANAAFWLLVAGREARASGPLDDRPGGAYAGMAHAAAEALRSQVGYDGSLPTFLVAQWLAGAVLYRQEMYYESARIQMRLTDRMPEFTAADTAWLAASMRRVGVPAEDSLMVAALRRLAQTQRSDGGFESDDGPKFDVHTTLTAIRAVLAR
;
A
#
# COMPACT_ATOMS: atom_id res chain seq x y z
N MET A 1 -19.21 -9.02 -10.80
CA MET A 1 -17.83 -8.69 -11.21
C MET A 1 -16.98 -8.61 -9.96
N ALA A 2 -15.74 -9.10 -9.97
CA ALA A 2 -14.84 -8.95 -8.82
C ALA A 2 -14.24 -7.53 -8.79
N SER A 3 -14.04 -6.97 -7.59
CA SER A 3 -13.45 -5.65 -7.36
C SER A 3 -11.95 -5.77 -7.05
N ILE A 4 -11.15 -4.89 -7.63
CA ILE A 4 -9.72 -4.76 -7.32
C ILE A 4 -9.53 -4.29 -5.88
N ASP A 5 -10.23 -3.24 -5.45
CA ASP A 5 -10.16 -2.70 -4.09
C ASP A 5 -10.49 -3.77 -3.05
N ALA A 6 -11.64 -4.44 -3.21
CA ALA A 6 -12.05 -5.52 -2.31
C ALA A 6 -11.06 -6.69 -2.31
N THR A 7 -10.42 -6.98 -3.44
CA THR A 7 -9.39 -8.03 -3.52
C THR A 7 -8.14 -7.64 -2.75
N CYS A 8 -7.65 -6.40 -2.90
CA CYS A 8 -6.53 -5.85 -2.13
C CYS A 8 -6.83 -5.83 -0.62
N PHE A 9 -8.05 -5.48 -0.24
CA PHE A 9 -8.49 -5.54 1.16
C PHE A 9 -8.41 -6.98 1.71
N ARG A 10 -8.89 -7.99 0.98
CA ARG A 10 -8.77 -9.40 1.39
C ARG A 10 -7.31 -9.88 1.43
N LEU A 11 -6.44 -9.37 0.57
CA LEU A 11 -5.01 -9.68 0.63
C LEU A 11 -4.37 -9.11 1.90
N ALA A 12 -4.78 -7.92 2.35
CA ALA A 12 -4.36 -7.36 3.63
C ALA A 12 -4.74 -8.25 4.82
N GLU A 13 -5.99 -8.69 4.87
CA GLU A 13 -6.45 -9.62 5.91
C GLU A 13 -5.71 -10.97 5.86
N LEU A 14 -5.37 -11.46 4.66
CA LEU A 14 -4.57 -12.66 4.52
C LEU A 14 -3.13 -12.45 4.99
N ASP A 15 -2.51 -11.31 4.71
CA ASP A 15 -1.17 -10.95 5.21
C ASP A 15 -1.12 -10.87 6.74
N ASP A 16 -2.19 -10.38 7.36
CA ASP A 16 -2.35 -10.36 8.81
C ASP A 16 -2.31 -11.76 9.42
N LEU A 17 -2.82 -12.75 8.69
CA LEU A 17 -2.83 -14.16 9.07
C LEU A 17 -1.62 -14.96 8.55
N GLY A 18 -0.60 -14.29 7.97
CA GLY A 18 0.56 -14.94 7.35
C GLY A 18 0.18 -15.85 6.16
N GLY A 19 -0.92 -15.52 5.49
CA GLY A 19 -1.62 -16.38 4.53
C GLY A 19 -1.36 -16.08 3.06
N LEU A 20 -0.46 -15.14 2.73
CA LEU A 20 -0.19 -14.75 1.34
C LEU A 20 0.43 -15.87 0.48
N ALA A 21 1.09 -16.86 1.10
CA ALA A 21 1.57 -18.04 0.39
C ALA A 21 0.47 -19.06 0.05
N ARG A 22 -0.75 -18.90 0.56
CA ARG A 22 -1.84 -19.88 0.36
C ARG A 22 -2.36 -19.84 -1.09
N PRO A 23 -2.90 -20.96 -1.61
CA PRO A 23 -3.43 -21.02 -2.98
C PRO A 23 -4.51 -19.98 -3.30
N ALA A 24 -5.33 -19.58 -2.32
CA ALA A 24 -6.35 -18.56 -2.51
C ALA A 24 -5.74 -17.17 -2.76
N ALA A 25 -4.71 -16.79 -2.00
CA ALA A 25 -3.98 -15.54 -2.20
C ALA A 25 -3.30 -15.53 -3.58
N ARG A 26 -2.65 -16.64 -3.96
CA ARG A 26 -2.04 -16.76 -5.29
C ARG A 26 -3.04 -16.56 -6.42
N ARG A 27 -4.22 -17.19 -6.35
CA ARG A 27 -5.28 -16.98 -7.37
C ARG A 27 -5.75 -15.53 -7.42
N ALA A 28 -5.86 -14.85 -6.27
CA ALA A 28 -6.23 -13.44 -6.21
C ALA A 28 -5.16 -12.55 -6.85
N LEU A 29 -3.88 -12.82 -6.60
CA LEU A 29 -2.75 -12.12 -7.19
C LEU A 29 -2.62 -12.37 -8.69
N ASP A 30 -2.79 -13.61 -9.15
CA ASP A 30 -2.82 -13.95 -10.58
C ASP A 30 -3.98 -13.25 -11.29
N TRP A 31 -5.15 -13.18 -10.63
CA TRP A 31 -6.27 -12.40 -11.13
C TRP A 31 -5.93 -10.92 -11.20
N LEU A 32 -5.40 -10.30 -10.13
CA LEU A 32 -4.96 -8.90 -10.16
C LEU A 32 -3.98 -8.64 -11.30
N ALA A 33 -2.95 -9.47 -11.45
CA ALA A 33 -1.98 -9.38 -12.52
C ALA A 33 -2.63 -9.44 -13.91
N SER A 34 -3.62 -10.31 -14.11
CA SER A 34 -4.36 -10.42 -15.38
C SER A 34 -5.26 -9.21 -15.69
N ARG A 35 -5.53 -8.35 -14.70
CA ARG A 35 -6.39 -7.16 -14.84
C ARG A 35 -5.62 -5.88 -15.15
N GLN A 36 -4.29 -5.90 -15.16
CA GLN A 36 -3.50 -4.72 -15.49
C GLN A 36 -3.77 -4.29 -16.94
N GLY A 37 -4.01 -3.00 -17.14
CA GLY A 37 -4.09 -2.38 -18.46
C GLY A 37 -2.74 -2.36 -19.15
N SER A 38 -2.76 -2.16 -20.47
CA SER A 38 -1.52 -2.01 -21.27
C SER A 38 -0.71 -0.76 -20.90
N ASP A 39 -1.33 0.21 -20.21
CA ASP A 39 -0.69 1.42 -19.69
C ASP A 39 -0.07 1.21 -18.30
N GLY A 40 -0.10 -0.01 -17.76
CA GLY A 40 0.45 -0.35 -16.45
C GLY A 40 -0.48 -0.03 -15.29
N THR A 41 -1.69 0.49 -15.54
CA THR A 41 -2.65 0.87 -14.49
C THR A 41 -3.71 -0.19 -14.24
N TRP A 42 -4.43 -0.05 -13.14
CA TRP A 42 -5.66 -0.78 -12.84
C TRP A 42 -6.81 0.21 -12.75
N ASP A 43 -7.99 -0.21 -13.17
CA ASP A 43 -9.23 0.50 -12.98
C ASP A 43 -10.33 -0.51 -12.62
N GLU A 44 -11.28 -0.09 -11.82
CA GLU A 44 -12.43 -0.93 -11.50
C GLU A 44 -13.30 -1.14 -12.74
N HIS A 45 -14.00 -2.27 -12.77
CA HIS A 45 -14.86 -2.54 -13.90
C HIS A 45 -16.08 -1.61 -13.90
N PRO A 46 -16.51 -1.05 -15.05
CA PRO A 46 -17.63 -0.10 -15.13
C PRO A 46 -18.94 -0.59 -14.49
N SER A 47 -19.18 -1.91 -14.49
CA SER A 47 -20.37 -2.51 -13.84
C SER A 47 -20.41 -2.35 -12.31
N LEU A 48 -19.34 -1.86 -11.69
CA LEU A 48 -19.26 -1.60 -10.25
C LEU A 48 -19.61 -0.15 -9.90
N ALA A 49 -19.85 0.72 -10.89
CA ALA A 49 -20.02 2.15 -10.70
C ALA A 49 -21.13 2.54 -9.71
N ASP A 50 -22.20 1.74 -9.61
CA ASP A 50 -23.33 2.02 -8.70
C ASP A 50 -23.05 1.68 -7.23
N VAL A 51 -22.00 0.90 -6.96
CA VAL A 51 -21.67 0.39 -5.61
C VAL A 51 -20.24 0.72 -5.19
N ALA A 52 -19.43 1.26 -6.09
CA ALA A 52 -18.05 1.59 -5.82
C ALA A 52 -17.96 2.76 -4.83
N PRO A 53 -17.08 2.69 -3.82
CA PRO A 53 -16.76 3.87 -3.03
C PRO A 53 -15.97 4.89 -3.86
N PRO A 54 -15.88 6.16 -3.43
CA PRO A 54 -15.22 7.22 -4.19
C PRO A 54 -13.78 6.88 -4.60
N TRP A 55 -13.03 6.17 -3.75
CA TRP A 55 -11.62 5.80 -4.01
C TRP A 55 -11.45 4.63 -4.98
N ALA A 56 -12.52 3.96 -5.37
CA ALA A 56 -12.51 2.87 -6.34
C ALA A 56 -13.53 3.11 -7.46
N GLN A 57 -13.95 4.36 -7.67
CA GLN A 57 -14.93 4.70 -8.70
C GLN A 57 -14.36 4.41 -10.10
N PRO A 58 -15.00 3.54 -10.92
CA PRO A 58 -14.53 3.26 -12.27
C PRO A 58 -14.44 4.51 -13.13
N GLY A 59 -13.32 4.67 -13.84
CA GLY A 59 -13.08 5.80 -14.74
C GLY A 59 -12.74 7.13 -14.08
N ASP A 60 -12.74 7.21 -12.74
CA ASP A 60 -12.24 8.37 -12.01
C ASP A 60 -10.70 8.34 -11.97
N PRO A 61 -10.00 9.41 -12.41
CA PRO A 61 -8.54 9.42 -12.45
C PRO A 61 -7.86 9.27 -11.09
N GLU A 62 -8.45 9.82 -10.02
CA GLU A 62 -7.89 9.73 -8.67
C GLU A 62 -8.04 8.31 -8.13
N ALA A 63 -9.23 7.71 -8.31
CA ALA A 63 -9.51 6.32 -7.95
C ALA A 63 -8.62 5.34 -8.70
N ARG A 64 -8.40 5.58 -10.00
CA ARG A 64 -7.49 4.77 -10.83
C ARG A 64 -6.08 4.73 -10.25
N LEU A 65 -5.56 5.87 -9.80
CA LEU A 65 -4.24 5.94 -9.15
C LEU A 65 -4.22 5.20 -7.82
N PHE A 66 -5.28 5.32 -7.02
CA PHE A 66 -5.41 4.58 -5.76
C PHE A 66 -5.40 3.07 -5.98
N VAL A 67 -6.27 2.54 -6.84
CA VAL A 67 -6.34 1.09 -7.08
C VAL A 67 -5.07 0.57 -7.77
N THR A 68 -4.41 1.38 -8.60
CA THR A 68 -3.10 1.07 -9.19
C THR A 68 -2.02 0.93 -8.11
N ALA A 69 -1.90 1.91 -7.21
CA ALA A 69 -0.93 1.87 -6.11
C ALA A 69 -1.19 0.68 -5.17
N ASN A 70 -2.46 0.40 -4.86
CA ASN A 70 -2.87 -0.71 -3.99
C ASN A 70 -2.60 -2.09 -4.62
N ALA A 71 -2.98 -2.29 -5.88
CA ALA A 71 -2.72 -3.54 -6.60
C ALA A 71 -1.21 -3.79 -6.75
N ALA A 72 -0.44 -2.77 -7.16
CA ALA A 72 1.00 -2.86 -7.31
C ALA A 72 1.70 -3.19 -5.98
N PHE A 73 1.26 -2.57 -4.87
CA PHE A 73 1.78 -2.85 -3.55
C PHE A 73 1.63 -4.34 -3.19
N TRP A 74 0.45 -4.93 -3.38
CA TRP A 74 0.24 -6.35 -3.05
C TRP A 74 1.01 -7.31 -3.96
N LEU A 75 1.11 -7.01 -5.25
CA LEU A 75 1.95 -7.79 -6.18
C LEU A 75 3.43 -7.77 -5.76
N LEU A 76 3.94 -6.63 -5.29
CA LEU A 76 5.29 -6.51 -4.76
C LEU A 76 5.50 -7.30 -3.47
N VAL A 77 4.58 -7.15 -2.51
CA VAL A 77 4.66 -7.80 -1.20
C VAL A 77 4.63 -9.32 -1.35
N ALA A 78 3.69 -9.85 -2.13
CA ALA A 78 3.60 -11.29 -2.38
C ALA A 78 4.79 -11.82 -3.20
N GLY A 79 5.27 -11.04 -4.17
CA GLY A 79 6.47 -11.36 -4.94
C GLY A 79 7.71 -11.56 -4.07
N ARG A 80 7.87 -10.74 -3.02
CA ARG A 80 8.97 -10.89 -2.04
C ARG A 80 8.84 -12.18 -1.22
N GLU A 81 7.65 -12.54 -0.78
CA GLU A 81 7.44 -13.78 -0.01
C GLU A 81 7.64 -15.04 -0.85
N ALA A 82 7.27 -14.99 -2.12
CA ALA A 82 7.55 -16.07 -3.05
C ALA A 82 9.06 -16.34 -3.19
N ARG A 83 9.92 -15.29 -3.21
CA ARG A 83 11.38 -15.45 -3.20
C ARG A 83 11.92 -16.09 -1.93
N ALA A 84 11.33 -15.78 -0.77
CA ALA A 84 11.70 -16.41 0.49
C ALA A 84 11.40 -17.92 0.51
N SER A 85 10.61 -18.41 -0.47
CA SER A 85 10.14 -19.79 -0.58
C SER A 85 10.82 -20.62 -1.70
N GLY A 86 11.77 -20.07 -2.47
CA GLY A 86 12.52 -20.81 -3.51
C GLY A 86 13.22 -19.93 -4.56
N PRO A 87 14.07 -20.52 -5.45
CA PRO A 87 14.98 -19.79 -6.35
C PRO A 87 14.31 -19.16 -7.60
N LEU A 88 13.00 -18.95 -7.57
CA LEU A 88 12.25 -18.46 -8.72
C LEU A 88 12.16 -16.93 -8.68
N ASP A 89 13.16 -16.28 -9.29
CA ASP A 89 13.16 -14.87 -9.72
C ASP A 89 13.53 -13.80 -8.68
N ASP A 90 14.78 -13.30 -8.78
CA ASP A 90 15.34 -12.27 -7.91
C ASP A 90 14.83 -10.83 -8.18
N ARG A 91 14.12 -10.60 -9.30
CA ARG A 91 13.65 -9.25 -9.70
C ARG A 91 12.60 -8.71 -8.75
N PRO A 92 12.65 -7.43 -8.30
CA PRO A 92 11.59 -6.74 -7.53
C PRO A 92 10.16 -7.08 -8.00
N GLY A 93 9.36 -7.79 -7.18
CA GLY A 93 8.03 -8.31 -7.55
C GLY A 93 7.96 -9.82 -7.89
N GLY A 94 9.08 -10.52 -8.02
CA GLY A 94 9.12 -11.97 -8.25
C GLY A 94 8.34 -12.34 -9.51
N ALA A 95 7.40 -13.29 -9.40
CA ALA A 95 6.52 -13.68 -10.51
C ALA A 95 5.71 -12.52 -11.13
N TYR A 96 5.55 -11.40 -10.41
CA TYR A 96 4.79 -10.23 -10.84
C TYR A 96 5.69 -9.01 -11.15
N ALA A 97 7.00 -9.21 -11.31
CA ALA A 97 7.97 -8.12 -11.47
C ALA A 97 7.64 -7.18 -12.64
N GLY A 98 7.21 -7.71 -13.78
CA GLY A 98 6.83 -6.91 -14.95
C GLY A 98 5.63 -5.99 -14.66
N MET A 99 4.62 -6.53 -13.99
CA MET A 99 3.40 -5.79 -13.64
C MET A 99 3.70 -4.70 -12.62
N ALA A 100 4.50 -5.02 -11.59
CA ALA A 100 4.92 -4.06 -10.58
C ALA A 100 5.77 -2.93 -11.17
N HIS A 101 6.67 -3.23 -12.10
CA HIS A 101 7.49 -2.23 -12.77
C HIS A 101 6.65 -1.30 -13.66
N ALA A 102 5.75 -1.84 -14.48
CA ALA A 102 4.85 -1.04 -15.32
C ALA A 102 3.95 -0.11 -14.48
N ALA A 103 3.45 -0.60 -13.35
CA ALA A 103 2.69 0.19 -12.39
C ALA A 103 3.53 1.33 -11.79
N ALA A 104 4.77 1.02 -11.41
CA ALA A 104 5.68 1.99 -10.84
C ALA A 104 6.00 3.11 -11.83
N GLU A 105 6.24 2.80 -13.11
CA GLU A 105 6.40 3.82 -14.16
C GLU A 105 5.14 4.69 -14.32
N ALA A 106 3.95 4.07 -14.33
CA ALA A 106 2.68 4.80 -14.42
C ALA A 106 2.45 5.72 -13.22
N LEU A 107 2.80 5.30 -12.00
CA LEU A 107 2.73 6.14 -10.80
C LEU A 107 3.80 7.24 -10.83
N ARG A 108 5.03 6.90 -11.20
CA ARG A 108 6.18 7.82 -11.29
C ARG A 108 5.87 9.00 -12.21
N SER A 109 5.20 8.76 -13.33
CA SER A 109 4.83 9.83 -14.27
C SER A 109 3.80 10.82 -13.71
N GLN A 110 3.12 10.47 -12.62
CA GLN A 110 2.11 11.31 -11.96
C GLN A 110 2.65 12.01 -10.71
N VAL A 111 3.89 11.70 -10.29
CA VAL A 111 4.52 12.35 -9.13
C VAL A 111 4.91 13.78 -9.49
N GLY A 112 4.28 14.74 -8.84
CA GLY A 112 4.62 16.16 -8.92
C GLY A 112 6.02 16.46 -8.40
N TYR A 113 6.56 17.62 -8.77
CA TYR A 113 7.87 18.07 -8.29
C TYR A 113 7.95 18.19 -6.76
N ASP A 114 6.83 18.45 -6.12
CA ASP A 114 6.63 18.55 -4.67
C ASP A 114 6.27 17.20 -3.99
N GLY A 115 6.41 16.10 -4.73
CA GLY A 115 6.09 14.75 -4.24
C GLY A 115 4.59 14.47 -4.08
N SER A 116 3.69 15.30 -4.64
CA SER A 116 2.27 14.97 -4.70
C SER A 116 1.96 13.92 -5.76
N LEU A 117 0.96 13.09 -5.48
CA LEU A 117 0.11 12.46 -6.50
C LEU A 117 -1.30 13.09 -6.45
N PRO A 118 -1.97 13.29 -7.59
CA PRO A 118 -3.33 13.83 -7.65
C PRO A 118 -4.35 12.74 -7.31
N THR A 119 -4.39 12.31 -6.05
CA THR A 119 -5.24 11.21 -5.56
C THR A 119 -5.34 11.24 -4.03
N PHE A 120 -6.12 10.31 -3.48
CA PHE A 120 -6.33 10.08 -2.06
C PHE A 120 -5.01 9.92 -1.29
N LEU A 121 -5.01 10.37 -0.03
CA LEU A 121 -3.83 10.36 0.83
C LEU A 121 -3.16 8.97 0.92
N VAL A 122 -3.97 7.92 1.02
CA VAL A 122 -3.48 6.53 1.12
C VAL A 122 -2.63 6.13 -0.08
N ALA A 123 -3.02 6.56 -1.28
CA ALA A 123 -2.30 6.24 -2.50
C ALA A 123 -0.89 6.84 -2.50
N GLN A 124 -0.66 7.95 -1.77
CA GLN A 124 0.67 8.56 -1.66
C GLN A 124 1.68 7.59 -1.04
N TRP A 125 1.39 7.03 0.14
CA TRP A 125 2.36 6.13 0.79
C TRP A 125 2.44 4.76 0.12
N LEU A 126 1.34 4.26 -0.48
CA LEU A 126 1.39 3.03 -1.27
C LEU A 126 2.26 3.21 -2.51
N ALA A 127 2.12 4.33 -3.23
CA ALA A 127 2.98 4.64 -4.37
C ALA A 127 4.43 4.85 -3.92
N GLY A 128 4.69 5.57 -2.83
CA GLY A 128 6.03 5.70 -2.25
C GLY A 128 6.66 4.34 -1.93
N ALA A 129 5.90 3.41 -1.35
CA ALA A 129 6.35 2.05 -1.07
C ALA A 129 6.65 1.25 -2.36
N VAL A 130 5.80 1.38 -3.38
CA VAL A 130 5.99 0.75 -4.70
C VAL A 130 7.27 1.25 -5.37
N LEU A 131 7.44 2.57 -5.44
CA LEU A 131 8.59 3.24 -6.05
C LEU A 131 9.89 2.89 -5.31
N TYR A 132 9.87 2.88 -3.97
CA TYR A 132 10.99 2.45 -3.15
C TYR A 132 11.47 1.04 -3.51
N ARG A 133 10.54 0.08 -3.63
CA ARG A 133 10.88 -1.31 -3.97
C ARG A 133 11.35 -1.50 -5.40
N GLN A 134 10.89 -0.65 -6.30
CA GLN A 134 11.31 -0.63 -7.70
C GLN A 134 12.57 0.22 -7.91
N GLU A 135 13.24 0.62 -6.83
CA GLU A 135 14.50 1.37 -6.84
C GLU A 135 14.38 2.76 -7.51
N MET A 136 13.15 3.26 -7.64
CA MET A 136 12.82 4.63 -8.06
C MET A 136 12.93 5.57 -6.86
N TYR A 137 14.12 5.58 -6.24
CA TYR A 137 14.37 6.18 -4.94
C TYR A 137 14.16 7.69 -4.92
N TYR A 138 14.39 8.36 -6.04
CA TYR A 138 14.22 9.81 -6.12
C TYR A 138 12.76 10.24 -5.96
N GLU A 139 11.86 9.63 -6.73
CA GLU A 139 10.43 9.91 -6.65
C GLU A 139 9.84 9.40 -5.33
N SER A 140 10.28 8.23 -4.86
CA SER A 140 9.93 7.74 -3.52
C SER A 140 10.33 8.74 -2.44
N ALA A 141 11.56 9.26 -2.45
CA ALA A 141 12.05 10.19 -1.44
C ALA A 141 11.27 11.51 -1.42
N ARG A 142 10.85 12.02 -2.59
CA ARG A 142 9.99 13.21 -2.67
C ARG A 142 8.64 13.00 -1.98
N ILE A 143 7.98 11.88 -2.26
CA ILE A 143 6.72 11.51 -1.60
C ILE A 143 6.95 11.39 -0.09
N GLN A 144 8.00 10.67 0.34
CA GLN A 144 8.30 10.46 1.75
C GLN A 144 8.60 11.77 2.50
N MET A 145 9.31 12.71 1.87
CA MET A 145 9.56 14.04 2.43
C MET A 145 8.25 14.79 2.67
N ARG A 146 7.36 14.83 1.67
CA ARG A 146 6.04 15.45 1.80
C ARG A 146 5.20 14.79 2.89
N LEU A 147 5.20 13.45 2.98
CA LEU A 147 4.49 12.70 4.02
C LEU A 147 5.08 12.99 5.41
N THR A 148 6.39 13.18 5.51
CA THR A 148 7.07 13.56 6.76
C THR A 148 6.61 14.94 7.22
N ASP A 149 6.58 15.92 6.32
CA ASP A 149 6.15 17.29 6.63
C ASP A 149 4.68 17.34 7.10
N ARG A 150 3.83 16.50 6.51
CA ARG A 150 2.41 16.41 6.85
C ARG A 150 2.08 15.48 8.02
N MET A 151 3.05 14.73 8.54
CA MET A 151 2.85 13.75 9.61
C MET A 151 2.06 14.29 10.83
N PRO A 152 2.22 15.55 11.27
CA PRO A 152 1.42 16.09 12.37
C PRO A 152 -0.10 16.12 12.12
N GLU A 153 -0.52 16.14 10.85
CA GLU A 153 -1.94 16.14 10.44
C GLU A 153 -2.57 14.75 10.47
N PHE A 154 -1.76 13.68 10.53
CA PHE A 154 -2.24 12.32 10.30
C PHE A 154 -2.97 11.79 11.53
N THR A 155 -4.04 11.04 11.30
CA THR A 155 -4.72 10.27 12.35
C THR A 155 -3.84 9.12 12.83
N ALA A 156 -4.24 8.48 13.93
CA ALA A 156 -3.56 7.25 14.38
C ALA A 156 -3.65 6.14 13.32
N ALA A 157 -4.80 6.01 12.65
CA ALA A 157 -5.03 5.01 11.61
C ALA A 157 -4.17 5.25 10.37
N ASP A 158 -4.14 6.50 9.86
CA ASP A 158 -3.30 6.87 8.72
C ASP A 158 -1.82 6.62 9.02
N THR A 159 -1.37 7.06 10.20
CA THR A 159 0.02 6.90 10.63
C THR A 159 0.41 5.42 10.73
N ALA A 160 -0.47 4.60 11.32
CA ALA A 160 -0.26 3.17 11.47
C ALA A 160 -0.18 2.47 10.10
N TRP A 161 -1.10 2.78 9.19
CA TRP A 161 -1.13 2.17 7.86
C TRP A 161 0.08 2.57 7.02
N LEU A 162 0.44 3.85 7.02
CA LEU A 162 1.65 4.33 6.35
C LEU A 162 2.88 3.58 6.86
N ALA A 163 3.09 3.56 8.18
CA ALA A 163 4.27 2.96 8.78
C ALA A 163 4.33 1.45 8.55
N ALA A 164 3.20 0.75 8.70
CA ALA A 164 3.11 -0.68 8.41
C ALA A 164 3.41 -0.98 6.93
N SER A 165 2.92 -0.18 6.00
CA SER A 165 3.16 -0.36 4.56
C SER A 165 4.63 -0.18 4.20
N MET A 166 5.27 0.89 4.70
CA MET A 166 6.69 1.17 4.48
C MET A 166 7.58 0.07 5.08
N ARG A 167 7.28 -0.40 6.29
CA ARG A 167 7.98 -1.53 6.90
C ARG A 167 7.79 -2.81 6.13
N ARG A 168 6.57 -3.06 5.61
CA ARG A 168 6.28 -4.26 4.81
C ARG A 168 7.15 -4.35 3.56
N VAL A 169 7.49 -3.20 2.97
CA VAL A 169 8.41 -3.11 1.84
C VAL A 169 9.89 -2.92 2.24
N GLY A 170 10.20 -3.01 3.53
CA GLY A 170 11.57 -3.02 4.04
C GLY A 170 12.23 -1.64 4.14
N VAL A 171 11.45 -0.55 4.24
CA VAL A 171 12.01 0.75 4.62
C VAL A 171 12.62 0.64 6.03
N PRO A 172 13.89 1.06 6.23
CA PRO A 172 14.57 0.99 7.52
C PRO A 172 13.85 1.80 8.61
N ALA A 173 14.00 1.40 9.87
CA ALA A 173 13.36 2.12 10.97
C ALA A 173 14.00 3.52 11.20
N GLU A 174 15.25 3.67 10.76
CA GLU A 174 16.05 4.88 10.81
C GLU A 174 15.70 5.88 9.70
N ASP A 175 14.87 5.48 8.73
CA ASP A 175 14.36 6.37 7.70
C ASP A 175 13.57 7.53 8.34
N SER A 176 13.77 8.76 7.85
CA SER A 176 13.15 9.96 8.41
C SER A 176 11.62 9.87 8.48
N LEU A 177 10.98 9.28 7.47
CA LEU A 177 9.53 9.08 7.47
C LEU A 177 9.12 8.08 8.55
N MET A 178 9.88 6.99 8.69
CA MET A 178 9.61 5.98 9.72
C MET A 178 9.79 6.56 11.13
N VAL A 179 10.85 7.33 11.38
CA VAL A 179 11.07 8.01 12.65
C VAL A 179 9.93 8.98 12.97
N ALA A 180 9.47 9.76 11.99
CA ALA A 180 8.35 10.68 12.17
C ALA A 180 7.04 9.93 12.47
N ALA A 181 6.76 8.86 11.74
CA ALA A 181 5.56 8.05 11.95
C ALA A 181 5.54 7.36 13.33
N LEU A 182 6.67 6.79 13.76
CA LEU A 182 6.79 6.16 15.08
C LEU A 182 6.61 7.17 16.22
N ARG A 183 7.14 8.40 16.07
CA ARG A 183 6.87 9.49 17.02
C ARG A 183 5.40 9.88 17.04
N ARG A 184 4.75 9.97 15.87
CA ARG A 184 3.33 10.29 15.77
C ARG A 184 2.46 9.22 16.43
N LEU A 185 2.77 7.94 16.22
CA LEU A 185 2.11 6.84 16.94
C LEU A 185 2.28 6.97 18.45
N ALA A 186 3.49 7.25 18.94
CA ALA A 186 3.69 7.44 20.38
C ALA A 186 2.87 8.61 20.96
N GLN A 187 2.60 9.65 20.16
CA GLN A 187 1.77 10.80 20.57
C GLN A 187 0.27 10.51 20.55
N THR A 188 -0.18 9.61 19.67
CA THR A 188 -1.61 9.28 19.49
C THR A 188 -2.02 8.01 20.22
N GLN A 189 -1.08 7.29 20.84
CA GLN A 189 -1.36 6.10 21.64
C GLN A 189 -2.13 6.48 22.91
N ARG A 190 -3.24 5.78 23.15
CA ARG A 190 -4.03 5.92 24.39
C ARG A 190 -3.32 5.28 25.58
N SER A 191 -3.76 5.61 26.78
CA SER A 191 -3.20 5.07 28.03
C SER A 191 -3.39 3.55 28.20
N ASP A 192 -4.37 2.96 27.53
CA ASP A 192 -4.60 1.51 27.47
C ASP A 192 -3.70 0.80 26.44
N GLY A 193 -2.85 1.56 25.74
CA GLY A 193 -1.97 1.07 24.68
C GLY A 193 -2.64 0.97 23.30
N GLY A 194 -3.93 1.25 23.20
CA GLY A 194 -4.70 1.22 21.97
C GLY A 194 -4.59 2.48 21.12
N PHE A 195 -5.14 2.42 19.92
CA PHE A 195 -5.19 3.51 18.95
C PHE A 195 -6.60 3.67 18.40
N GLU A 196 -7.02 4.92 18.20
CA GLU A 196 -8.33 5.23 17.64
C GLU A 196 -8.39 4.90 16.14
N SER A 197 -9.55 4.40 15.70
CA SER A 197 -9.88 4.20 14.28
C SER A 197 -10.73 5.34 13.74
N ASP A 198 -10.46 5.73 12.49
CA ASP A 198 -11.27 6.71 11.76
C ASP A 198 -12.70 6.19 11.44
N ASP A 199 -12.90 4.86 11.50
CA ASP A 199 -14.20 4.20 11.32
C ASP A 199 -14.98 4.04 12.65
N GLY A 200 -14.40 4.52 13.75
CA GLY A 200 -14.99 4.55 15.09
C GLY A 200 -14.56 3.41 16.02
N PRO A 201 -14.97 3.46 17.31
CA PRO A 201 -14.35 2.69 18.39
C PRO A 201 -14.39 1.17 18.22
N LYS A 202 -15.38 0.63 17.50
CA LYS A 202 -15.50 -0.82 17.24
C LYS A 202 -14.37 -1.35 16.35
N PHE A 203 -13.65 -0.49 15.66
CA PHE A 203 -12.54 -0.83 14.76
C PHE A 203 -11.16 -0.44 15.32
N ASP A 204 -11.06 0.10 16.53
CA ASP A 204 -9.79 0.46 17.20
C ASP A 204 -8.79 -0.71 17.23
N VAL A 205 -9.31 -1.94 17.33
CA VAL A 205 -8.48 -3.16 17.29
C VAL A 205 -7.70 -3.27 15.99
N HIS A 206 -8.29 -2.90 14.85
CA HIS A 206 -7.60 -2.96 13.55
C HIS A 206 -6.48 -1.92 13.48
N THR A 207 -6.72 -0.69 13.93
CA THR A 207 -5.67 0.32 14.01
C THR A 207 -4.54 -0.12 14.93
N THR A 208 -4.88 -0.67 16.10
CA THR A 208 -3.90 -1.12 17.09
C THR A 208 -3.03 -2.26 16.54
N LEU A 209 -3.62 -3.26 15.89
CA LEU A 209 -2.86 -4.33 15.23
C LEU A 209 -1.95 -3.79 14.13
N THR A 210 -2.42 -2.80 13.36
CA THR A 210 -1.65 -2.14 12.31
C THR A 210 -0.45 -1.38 12.89
N ALA A 211 -0.65 -0.64 13.99
CA ALA A 211 0.43 0.07 14.69
C ALA A 211 1.47 -0.92 15.25
N ILE A 212 1.05 -2.08 15.78
CA ILE A 212 1.97 -3.14 16.22
C ILE A 212 2.81 -3.66 15.05
N ARG A 213 2.22 -3.85 13.85
CA ARG A 213 2.98 -4.24 12.65
C ARG A 213 4.01 -3.20 12.23
N ALA A 214 3.71 -1.92 12.43
CA ALA A 214 4.65 -0.84 12.12
C ALA A 214 5.91 -0.88 13.02
N VAL A 215 5.77 -1.30 14.29
CA VAL A 215 6.91 -1.35 15.23
C VAL A 215 7.67 -2.68 15.19
N LEU A 216 7.01 -3.79 14.85
CA LEU A 216 7.65 -5.09 14.78
C LEU A 216 8.38 -5.29 13.45
N ALA A 217 9.64 -5.73 13.50
CA ALA A 217 10.33 -6.21 12.32
C ALA A 217 9.75 -7.58 11.92
N ARG A 218 9.26 -7.69 10.68
CA ARG A 218 9.00 -8.97 10.02
C ARG A 218 10.05 -9.20 8.94
#